data_AF-A0A1B7L0V7-F1
#
_entry.id   AF-A0A1B7L0V7-F1
#
_cell.length_a   1.000
_cell.length_b   1.000
_cell.length_c   1.000
_cell.angle_alpha   90.00
_cell.angle_beta   90.00
_cell.angle_gamma   90.00
#
_symmetry.space_group_name_H-M   'P 1'
#
loop_
_entity.id
_entity.type
_entity.pdbx_description
1 polymer ?
#
loop_
_entity_poly.entity_id
_entity_poly.type
_entity_poly.pdbx_seq_one_letter_code
_entity_poly.pdbx_strand_id
1 'polypeptide(L)'
;MPSAAAVRAFLRREYPDAKPAEIDSMAKDVAAIIIPSEIHQKLSATYGGRNNPVQLQQDSKNLRAALERDIETIRPALKERGLTDGQIDEAKAKMHQLNHEQGLY
;
A
#
# COMPACT_ATOMS: atom_id res chain seq x y z
N MET A 1 -2.55 0.97 1.74
CA MET A 1 -1.53 0.98 0.68
C MET A 1 -0.98 -0.42 0.43
N PRO A 2 -0.39 -0.70 -0.74
CA PRO A 2 0.45 -1.88 -0.93
C PRO A 2 1.64 -1.82 0.05
N SER A 3 2.08 -2.98 0.54
CA SER A 3 3.26 -3.01 1.42
C SER A 3 4.51 -2.58 0.66
N ALA A 4 5.45 -1.91 1.35
CA ALA A 4 6.73 -1.54 0.76
C ALA A 4 7.50 -2.77 0.21
N ALA A 5 7.30 -3.94 0.82
CA ALA A 5 7.88 -5.19 0.34
C ALA A 5 7.26 -5.66 -0.99
N ALA A 6 5.94 -5.53 -1.16
CA ALA A 6 5.25 -5.82 -2.41
C ALA A 6 5.66 -4.86 -3.53
N VAL A 7 5.78 -3.56 -3.22
CA VAL A 7 6.25 -2.54 -4.17
C VAL A 7 7.68 -2.84 -4.64
N ARG A 8 8.60 -3.15 -3.73
CA ARG A 8 9.96 -3.57 -4.10
C ARG A 8 9.98 -4.83 -4.96
N ALA A 9 9.13 -5.81 -4.65
CA ALA A 9 9.03 -7.04 -5.43
C ALA A 9 8.46 -6.80 -6.84
N PHE A 10 7.51 -5.87 -6.98
CA PHE A 10 7.04 -5.37 -8.27
C PHE A 10 8.19 -4.70 -9.04
N LEU A 11 8.84 -3.69 -8.45
CA LEU A 11 9.89 -2.91 -9.12
C LEU A 11 11.08 -3.75 -9.55
N ARG A 12 11.50 -4.75 -8.75
CA ARG A 12 12.59 -5.67 -9.12
C ARG A 12 12.24 -6.55 -10.33
N ARG A 13 10.95 -6.84 -10.53
CA ARG A 13 10.49 -7.61 -11.69
C ARG A 13 10.39 -6.72 -12.93
N GLU A 14 9.90 -5.50 -12.78
CA GLU A 14 9.76 -4.56 -13.91
C GLU A 14 11.11 -3.98 -14.35
N TYR A 15 12.04 -3.78 -13.42
CA TYR A 15 13.38 -3.22 -13.66
C TYR A 15 14.48 -4.18 -13.17
N PRO A 16 14.74 -5.29 -13.87
CA PRO A 16 15.68 -6.32 -13.44
C PRO A 16 17.14 -5.83 -13.34
N ASP A 17 17.49 -4.79 -14.09
CA ASP A 17 18.84 -4.21 -14.11
C ASP A 17 19.03 -3.08 -13.07
N ALA A 18 17.96 -2.64 -12.41
CA ALA A 18 18.03 -1.58 -11.41
C ALA A 18 18.77 -2.05 -10.15
N LYS A 19 19.66 -1.21 -9.65
CA LYS A 19 20.40 -1.46 -8.41
C LYS A 19 19.45 -1.43 -7.21
N PRO A 20 19.78 -2.15 -6.12
CA PRO A 20 18.97 -2.13 -4.91
C PRO A 20 18.63 -0.71 -4.39
N ALA A 21 19.58 0.22 -4.47
CA ALA A 21 19.36 1.61 -4.05
C ALA A 21 18.36 2.37 -4.94
N GLU A 22 18.31 2.06 -6.25
CA GLU A 22 17.35 2.65 -7.18
C GLU A 22 15.95 2.11 -6.89
N ILE A 23 15.83 0.80 -6.65
CA ILE A 23 14.59 0.16 -6.18
C ILE A 23 14.10 0.79 -4.88
N ASP A 24 14.98 1.02 -3.91
CA ASP A 24 14.63 1.66 -2.64
C ASP A 24 14.23 3.13 -2.81
N SER A 25 14.78 3.83 -3.81
CA SER A 25 14.36 5.19 -4.14
C SER A 25 12.96 5.20 -4.75
N MET A 26 12.73 4.41 -5.80
CA MET A 26 11.42 4.29 -6.46
C MET A 26 10.33 3.81 -5.50
N ALA A 27 10.65 2.90 -4.59
CA ALA A 27 9.68 2.39 -3.61
C ALA A 27 9.22 3.44 -2.59
N LYS A 28 9.92 4.58 -2.44
CA LYS A 28 9.52 5.67 -1.54
C LYS A 28 8.42 6.55 -2.13
N ASP A 29 8.25 6.52 -3.45
CA ASP A 29 7.28 7.39 -4.11
C ASP A 29 5.85 6.86 -3.95
N VAL A 30 5.67 5.55 -3.66
CA VAL A 30 4.35 4.92 -3.51
C VAL A 30 3.44 5.71 -2.58
N ALA A 31 2.20 5.93 -3.03
CA ALA A 31 1.24 6.71 -2.27
C ALA A 31 0.92 6.06 -0.91
N ALA A 32 0.94 6.88 0.13
CA ALA A 32 0.68 6.49 1.51
C ALA A 32 -0.34 7.41 2.19
N ILE A 33 -1.03 6.88 3.19
CA ILE A 33 -1.90 7.61 4.12
C ILE A 33 -1.36 7.45 5.53
N ILE A 34 -1.38 8.54 6.29
CA ILE A 34 -0.99 8.52 7.70
C ILE A 34 -2.25 8.23 8.51
N ILE A 35 -2.18 7.22 9.37
CA ILE A 35 -3.25 6.83 10.28
C ILE A 35 -2.73 6.81 11.72
N PRO A 36 -3.61 6.95 12.74
CA PRO A 36 -3.22 6.80 14.13
C PRO A 36 -2.47 5.47 14.39
N SER A 37 -1.44 5.52 15.23
CA SER A 37 -0.54 4.39 15.45
C SER A 37 -1.28 3.18 16.00
N GLU A 38 -2.30 3.37 16.84
CA GLU A 38 -3.13 2.30 17.37
C GLU A 38 -3.93 1.55 16.28
N ILE A 39 -4.36 2.24 15.22
CA ILE A 39 -5.04 1.63 14.07
C ILE A 39 -4.01 0.87 13.23
N HIS A 40 -2.87 1.49 12.96
CA HIS A 40 -1.78 0.86 12.23
C HIS A 40 -1.31 -0.43 12.91
N GLN A 41 -1.11 -0.42 14.22
CA GLN A 41 -0.64 -1.56 14.99
C GLN A 41 -1.64 -2.72 15.03
N LYS A 42 -2.95 -2.42 15.10
CA LYS A 42 -4.00 -3.44 15.22
C LYS A 42 -4.40 -4.02 13.87
N LEU A 43 -4.54 -3.19 12.84
CA LEU A 43 -5.20 -3.57 11.60
C LEU A 43 -4.28 -3.70 10.39
N SER A 44 -3.08 -3.12 10.41
CA SER A 44 -2.15 -3.30 9.30
C SER A 44 -1.75 -4.77 9.16
N ALA A 45 -2.03 -5.32 7.98
CA ALA A 45 -1.62 -6.68 7.60
C ALA A 45 -0.09 -6.84 7.58
N THR A 46 0.67 -5.76 7.64
CA THR A 46 2.14 -5.78 7.53
C THR A 46 2.84 -5.39 8.82
N TYR A 47 2.12 -4.92 9.84
CA TYR A 47 2.71 -4.53 11.12
C TYR A 47 3.21 -5.74 11.91
N GLY A 48 4.37 -5.60 12.56
CA GLY A 48 4.89 -6.59 13.51
C GLY A 48 5.20 -7.97 12.91
N GLY A 49 5.57 -8.04 11.63
CA GLY A 49 5.92 -9.31 10.97
C GLY A 49 4.73 -10.11 10.43
N ARG A 50 3.53 -9.53 10.40
CA ARG A 50 2.32 -10.17 9.85
C ARG A 50 2.30 -10.32 8.33
N ASN A 51 3.31 -9.80 7.65
CA ASN A 51 3.40 -9.86 6.19
C ASN A 51 3.71 -11.30 5.71
N ASN A 52 2.67 -12.05 5.38
CA ASN A 52 2.76 -13.41 4.86
C ASN A 52 3.47 -13.43 3.49
N PRO A 53 4.50 -14.28 3.26
CA PRO A 53 5.17 -14.41 1.96
C PRO A 53 4.24 -14.66 0.77
N VAL A 54 3.17 -15.44 0.97
CA VAL A 54 2.17 -15.74 -0.08
C VAL A 54 1.41 -14.46 -0.45
N GLN A 55 0.97 -13.70 0.54
CA GLN A 55 0.30 -12.43 0.35
C GLN A 55 1.21 -11.44 -0.36
N LEU A 56 2.48 -11.33 0.06
CA LEU A 56 3.47 -10.47 -0.59
C LEU A 56 3.60 -10.78 -2.07
N GLN A 57 3.73 -12.06 -2.45
CA GLN A 57 3.84 -12.45 -3.85
C GLN A 57 2.59 -12.06 -4.65
N GLN A 58 1.40 -12.30 -4.10
CA GLN A 58 0.13 -11.90 -4.74
C GLN A 58 0.04 -10.37 -4.89
N ASP A 59 0.34 -9.64 -3.83
CA ASP A 59 0.28 -8.18 -3.77
C ASP A 59 1.26 -7.55 -4.77
N SER A 60 2.46 -8.12 -4.92
CA SER A 60 3.47 -7.66 -5.88
C SER A 60 3.07 -7.84 -7.35
N LYS A 61 2.08 -8.68 -7.64
CA LYS A 61 1.55 -8.90 -8.99
C LYS A 61 0.35 -8.00 -9.28
N ASN A 62 -0.29 -7.44 -8.25
CA ASN A 62 -1.42 -6.54 -8.39
C ASN A 62 -1.45 -5.52 -7.24
N LEU A 63 -0.61 -4.48 -7.36
CA LEU A 63 -0.51 -3.42 -6.37
C LEU A 63 -1.84 -2.65 -6.22
N ARG A 64 -2.63 -2.52 -7.29
CA ARG A 64 -3.96 -1.90 -7.23
C ARG A 64 -4.88 -2.65 -6.26
N ALA A 65 -4.99 -3.97 -6.41
CA ALA A 65 -5.80 -4.80 -5.52
C ALA A 65 -5.26 -4.85 -4.09
N ALA A 66 -3.94 -4.76 -3.91
CA ALA A 66 -3.31 -4.68 -2.59
C ALA A 66 -3.72 -3.38 -1.86
N LEU A 67 -3.78 -2.24 -2.57
CA LEU A 67 -4.26 -0.98 -2.01
C LEU A 67 -5.72 -1.08 -1.58
N GLU A 68 -6.59 -1.57 -2.46
CA GLU A 68 -8.03 -1.72 -2.20
C GLU A 68 -8.28 -2.53 -0.93
N ARG A 69 -7.67 -3.73 -0.83
CA ARG A 69 -7.81 -4.59 0.35
C ARG A 69 -7.31 -3.93 1.63
N ASP A 70 -6.21 -3.20 1.58
CA ASP A 70 -5.69 -2.51 2.77
C ASP A 70 -6.64 -1.39 3.23
N ILE A 71 -7.20 -0.60 2.31
CA ILE A 71 -8.20 0.43 2.65
C ILE A 71 -9.46 -0.20 3.26
N GLU A 72 -9.98 -1.27 2.66
CA GLU A 72 -11.17 -1.96 3.21
C GLU A 72 -10.90 -2.58 4.59
N THR A 73 -9.67 -3.03 4.85
CA THR A 73 -9.27 -3.57 6.16
C THR A 73 -9.33 -2.50 7.25
N ILE A 74 -8.89 -1.28 6.95
CA ILE A 74 -8.85 -0.18 7.94
C ILE A 74 -10.13 0.66 7.97
N ARG A 75 -10.99 0.58 6.94
CA ARG A 75 -12.21 1.38 6.79
C ARG A 75 -13.09 1.38 8.05
N PRO A 76 -13.42 0.24 8.69
CA PRO A 76 -14.26 0.24 9.88
C PRO A 76 -13.69 1.10 11.02
N ALA A 77 -12.39 0.99 11.30
CA ALA A 77 -11.75 1.77 12.36
C ALA A 77 -11.62 3.27 12.03
N LEU A 78 -11.48 3.62 10.75
CA LEU A 78 -11.55 5.01 10.32
C LEU A 78 -12.95 5.59 10.56
N LYS A 79 -14.01 4.81 10.28
CA LYS A 79 -15.40 5.22 10.52
C LYS A 79 -15.71 5.38 12.00
N GLU A 80 -15.20 4.50 12.87
CA GLU A 80 -15.30 4.65 14.33
C GLU A 80 -14.68 5.96 14.84
N ARG A 81 -13.76 6.55 14.09
CA ARG A 81 -13.13 7.86 14.39
C ARG A 81 -13.84 9.04 13.73
N GLY A 82 -15.00 8.83 13.10
CA GLY A 82 -15.83 9.88 12.52
C GLY A 82 -15.52 10.22 11.06
N LEU A 83 -14.68 9.44 10.37
CA LEU A 83 -14.51 9.60 8.93
C LEU A 83 -15.76 9.08 8.19
N THR A 84 -16.20 9.83 7.18
CA THR A 84 -17.28 9.38 6.28
C THR A 84 -16.74 8.46 5.19
N ASP A 85 -17.60 7.63 4.60
CA ASP A 85 -17.21 6.82 3.43
C ASP A 85 -16.68 7.70 2.29
N GLY A 86 -17.28 8.86 2.06
CA GLY A 86 -16.83 9.82 1.04
C GLY A 86 -15.39 10.30 1.26
N GLN A 87 -15.00 10.61 2.50
CA GLN A 87 -13.61 11.01 2.81
C GLN A 87 -12.61 9.86 2.60
N ILE A 88 -13.00 8.64 2.95
CA ILE A 88 -12.16 7.45 2.75
C ILE A 88 -12.01 7.16 1.25
N ASP A 89 -13.10 7.27 0.49
CA ASP A 89 -13.11 7.02 -0.95
C ASP A 89 -12.34 8.11 -1.73
N GLU A 90 -12.42 9.37 -1.32
CA GLU A 90 -11.62 10.46 -1.89
C GLU A 90 -10.12 10.24 -1.65
N ALA A 91 -9.72 9.86 -0.42
CA ALA A 91 -8.34 9.50 -0.13
C ALA A 91 -7.86 8.31 -0.97
N LYS A 92 -8.70 7.27 -1.09
CA LYS A 92 -8.41 6.09 -1.92
C LYS A 92 -8.23 6.47 -3.39
N ALA A 93 -9.13 7.29 -3.95
CA ALA A 93 -9.04 7.77 -5.32
C ALA A 93 -7.76 8.56 -5.58
N LYS A 94 -7.38 9.46 -4.66
CA LYS A 94 -6.12 10.21 -4.74
C LYS A 94 -4.89 9.30 -4.71
N MET A 95 -4.90 8.26 -3.88
CA MET A 95 -3.79 7.28 -3.88
C MET A 95 -3.71 6.50 -5.19
N HIS A 96 -4.85 6.14 -5.80
CA HIS A 96 -4.84 5.50 -7.12
C HIS A 96 -4.26 6.40 -8.20
N GLN A 97 -4.64 7.68 -8.21
CA GLN A 97 -4.09 8.66 -9.14
C GLN A 97 -2.56 8.74 -9.00
N LEU A 98 -2.06 8.96 -7.78
CA LEU A 98 -0.61 9.12 -7.53
C LEU A 98 0.19 7.87 -7.94
N ASN A 99 -0.31 6.67 -7.62
CA ASN A 99 0.38 5.43 -7.99
C ASN A 99 0.34 5.17 -9.51
N HIS A 100 -0.72 5.60 -10.19
CA HIS A 100 -0.82 5.53 -11.65
C HIS A 100 0.17 6.47 -12.32
N GLU A 101 0.28 7.72 -11.84
CA GLU A 101 1.25 8.71 -12.31
C GLU A 101 2.71 8.24 -12.13
N GLN A 102 2.97 7.36 -11.16
CA GLN A 102 4.28 6.74 -10.91
C GLN A 102 4.52 5.44 -11.70
N GLY A 103 3.56 4.98 -12.50
CA GLY A 103 3.68 3.74 -13.28
C GLY A 103 3.65 2.47 -12.44
N LEU A 104 3.03 2.49 -11.25
CA LEU A 104 2.90 1.29 -10.42
C LEU A 104 1.75 0.37 -10.89
N TYR A 105 0.80 0.91 -11.66
CA TYR A 105 -0.26 0.19 -12.40
C TYR A 105 -1.07 1.12 -13.30
#